data_AF-A0A673J5T7-F1
#
_entry.id   AF-A0A673J5T7-F1
#
_cell.length_a   1.000
_cell.length_b   1.000
_cell.length_c   1.000
_cell.angle_alpha   90.00
_cell.angle_beta   90.00
_cell.angle_gamma   90.00
#
_symmetry.space_group_name_H-M   'P 1'
#
loop_
_entity.id
_entity.type
_entity.pdbx_description
1 polymer ?
#
loop_
_entity_poly.entity_id
_entity_poly.type
_entity_poly.pdbx_seq_one_letter_code
_entity_poly.pdbx_strand_id
1 'polypeptide(L)'
;ILREWLINVQHFYHYVEWRPQEEPSVYEDESGPKHWTSLRYEHVMKLRQAALDTAREMWADYLLMVDCDNLLTNRDVLWKLMRENKTMVAPMLESRAAYSNFWCGMTSQGYYKRTPAYMPIRRQERKGCFAVPMLHSTFLLDLRKEATRELAFFPPHPDYSWAFDDIIIFAFSARMAGASQIEETAFGYHVRCFCVNFNMVSRRGSDVHLQHRDLWVSPRAPPSVYLSLPPKQPDKMGFDEVFMINLLRRSDRRERMLRTLYEQEIACKIIAAVDGKALNISQIEALGIQMMPGYSDPYHGRPLTKGELGCFLSHFNIWTETSLVIEDDLRFEVFFKRRLQNLMHEIESQRLHWDLIYIGRKRMQVDRPEKSVPRIHNLVEADYSYWTLGYMISLRGAQKLLRAEPLRKMLPVDEFLPVMYNKHPIEDYMSHFKRRDLRAFSAEPLLVYPTHYTGDAGYISDTETSSVWDNETVRTDWDRARSRKSREQEELSSEAQNSDVLQSPLDSTARDEL
;
A
#
# COMPACT_ATOMS: atom_id res chain seq x y z
N ILE A 1 20.04 17.69 -1.99
CA ILE A 1 19.55 16.84 -0.88
C ILE A 1 20.70 16.42 0.04
N LEU A 2 21.56 15.44 -0.31
CA LEU A 2 22.62 14.98 0.63
C LEU A 2 23.57 16.08 1.09
N ARG A 3 24.03 16.94 0.17
CA ARG A 3 24.87 18.11 0.52
C ARG A 3 24.19 19.06 1.50
N GLU A 4 22.90 19.35 1.28
CA GLU A 4 22.12 20.23 2.16
C GLU A 4 21.91 19.60 3.53
N TRP A 5 21.50 18.34 3.56
CA TRP A 5 21.37 17.57 4.80
C TRP A 5 22.68 17.61 5.58
N LEU A 6 23.81 17.32 4.91
CA LEU A 6 25.14 17.29 5.53
C LEU A 6 25.53 18.64 6.13
N ILE A 7 25.32 19.75 5.40
CA ILE A 7 25.59 21.10 5.91
C ILE A 7 24.85 21.32 7.24
N ASN A 8 23.62 20.85 7.32
CA ASN A 8 22.74 21.04 8.46
C ASN A 8 23.01 20.06 9.61
N VAL A 9 23.53 18.85 9.37
CA VAL A 9 23.70 17.81 10.41
C VAL A 9 25.14 17.50 10.80
N GLN A 10 26.14 17.91 10.03
CA GLN A 10 27.54 17.52 10.25
C GLN A 10 28.04 17.78 11.68
N HIS A 11 27.52 18.82 12.33
CA HIS A 11 27.89 19.20 13.70
C HIS A 11 27.44 18.19 14.77
N PHE A 12 26.54 17.26 14.45
CA PHE A 12 26.16 16.16 15.34
C PHE A 12 27.17 15.00 15.32
N TYR A 13 28.09 14.99 14.38
CA TYR A 13 29.04 13.90 14.18
C TYR A 13 30.45 14.33 14.62
N HIS A 14 31.20 13.39 15.20
CA HIS A 14 32.60 13.63 15.54
C HIS A 14 33.46 13.90 14.30
N TYR A 15 33.18 13.14 13.23
CA TYR A 15 33.86 13.23 11.95
C TYR A 15 32.88 12.86 10.84
N VAL A 16 32.99 13.54 9.70
CA VAL A 16 32.20 13.28 8.51
C VAL A 16 33.15 13.21 7.33
N GLU A 17 33.10 12.11 6.61
CA GLU A 17 33.76 11.98 5.32
C GLU A 17 32.73 12.05 4.19
N TRP A 18 32.93 13.01 3.29
CA TRP A 18 32.06 13.21 2.13
C TRP A 18 32.89 13.11 0.85
N ARG A 19 32.61 12.08 0.05
CA ARG A 19 33.25 11.83 -1.26
C ARG A 19 32.21 11.98 -2.37
N PRO A 20 31.81 13.21 -2.75
CA PRO A 20 30.89 13.42 -3.84
C PRO A 20 31.57 13.05 -5.15
N GLN A 21 30.88 12.28 -5.98
CA GLN A 21 31.33 11.95 -7.32
C GLN A 21 30.18 12.26 -8.28
N GLU A 22 30.34 13.30 -9.10
CA GLU A 22 29.33 13.72 -10.08
C GLU A 22 29.43 12.94 -11.40
N GLU A 23 30.56 12.25 -11.64
CA GLU A 23 30.80 11.42 -12.84
C GLU A 23 31.39 10.04 -12.49
N PRO A 24 31.04 8.96 -13.21
CA PRO A 24 30.12 8.94 -14.34
C PRO A 24 28.68 8.69 -13.89
N SER A 25 27.74 9.35 -14.55
CA SER A 25 26.32 9.10 -14.38
C SER A 25 25.85 7.81 -15.09
N VAL A 26 26.69 7.25 -15.98
CA VAL A 26 26.40 6.12 -16.87
C VAL A 26 27.69 5.31 -17.10
N TYR A 27 27.66 3.98 -16.99
CA TYR A 27 28.75 3.08 -17.41
C TYR A 27 28.62 2.73 -18.90
N GLU A 28 29.74 2.57 -19.62
CA GLU A 28 29.73 2.34 -21.08
C GLU A 28 28.90 1.11 -21.51
N ASP A 29 28.82 0.10 -20.64
CA ASP A 29 28.09 -1.15 -20.86
C ASP A 29 26.69 -1.17 -20.23
N GLU A 30 26.21 -0.04 -19.71
CA GLU A 30 24.88 0.03 -19.09
C GLU A 30 23.76 0.28 -20.12
N SER A 31 22.67 -0.48 -20.00
CA SER A 31 21.46 -0.26 -20.81
C SER A 31 20.46 0.69 -20.13
N GLY A 32 20.78 1.14 -18.92
CA GLY A 32 19.97 2.07 -18.14
C GLY A 32 20.38 2.12 -16.66
N PRO A 33 19.72 2.98 -15.87
CA PRO A 33 20.10 3.27 -14.48
C PRO A 33 19.94 2.07 -13.54
N LYS A 34 19.26 1.00 -13.96
CA LYS A 34 19.06 -0.24 -13.21
C LYS A 34 19.92 -1.41 -13.69
N HIS A 35 20.72 -1.24 -14.76
CA HIS A 35 21.63 -2.28 -15.22
C HIS A 35 22.87 -2.35 -14.32
N TRP A 36 23.05 -3.47 -13.62
CA TRP A 36 24.22 -3.72 -12.78
C TRP A 36 25.35 -4.35 -13.58
N THR A 37 26.19 -3.52 -14.16
CA THR A 37 27.36 -3.95 -14.92
C THR A 37 28.52 -4.34 -14.01
N SER A 38 29.49 -5.09 -14.53
CA SER A 38 30.68 -5.48 -13.75
C SER A 38 31.43 -4.24 -13.23
N LEU A 39 31.55 -3.19 -14.05
CA LEU A 39 32.17 -1.92 -13.65
C LEU A 39 31.41 -1.25 -12.49
N ARG A 40 30.07 -1.30 -12.51
CA ARG A 40 29.24 -0.76 -11.43
C ARG A 40 29.40 -1.56 -10.14
N TYR A 41 29.39 -2.89 -10.22
CA TYR A 41 29.66 -3.75 -9.06
C TYR A 41 31.03 -3.46 -8.47
N GLU A 42 32.07 -3.39 -9.30
CA GLU A 42 33.42 -3.08 -8.86
C GLU A 42 33.51 -1.73 -8.16
N HIS A 43 32.86 -0.70 -8.72
CA HIS A 43 32.82 0.63 -8.12
C HIS A 43 32.16 0.60 -6.73
N VAL A 44 31.00 -0.02 -6.59
CA VAL A 44 30.29 -0.14 -5.29
C VAL A 44 31.12 -0.94 -4.28
N MET A 45 31.73 -2.05 -4.70
CA MET A 45 32.60 -2.85 -3.83
C MET A 45 33.81 -2.05 -3.33
N LYS A 46 34.45 -1.25 -4.19
CA LYS A 46 35.56 -0.36 -3.81
C LYS A 46 35.12 0.71 -2.80
N LEU A 47 33.91 1.27 -2.95
CA LEU A 47 33.36 2.22 -1.98
C LEU A 47 33.07 1.55 -0.63
N ARG A 48 32.45 0.37 -0.63
CA ARG A 48 32.21 -0.42 0.60
C ARG A 48 33.52 -0.81 1.29
N GLN A 49 34.53 -1.21 0.52
CA GLN A 49 35.87 -1.53 1.03
C GLN A 49 36.53 -0.31 1.67
N ALA A 50 36.51 0.85 0.99
CA ALA A 50 37.07 2.07 1.54
C ALA A 50 36.40 2.48 2.86
N ALA A 51 35.08 2.29 2.99
CA ALA A 51 34.37 2.52 4.25
C ALA A 51 34.82 1.56 5.37
N LEU A 52 35.04 0.28 5.04
CA LEU A 52 35.56 -0.71 5.99
C LEU A 52 36.98 -0.37 6.46
N ASP A 53 37.86 0.01 5.53
CA ASP A 53 39.25 0.36 5.85
C ASP A 53 39.31 1.65 6.68
N THR A 54 38.53 2.66 6.31
CA THR A 54 38.42 3.91 7.11
C THR A 54 37.95 3.63 8.53
N ALA A 55 36.95 2.76 8.71
CA ALA A 55 36.47 2.38 10.04
C ALA A 55 37.55 1.69 10.88
N ARG A 56 38.36 0.82 10.25
CA ARG A 56 39.51 0.16 10.90
C ARG A 56 40.60 1.17 11.27
N GLU A 57 40.94 2.09 10.37
CA GLU A 57 41.95 3.13 10.59
C GLU A 57 41.56 4.09 11.72
N MET A 58 40.26 4.39 11.84
CA MET A 58 39.71 5.21 12.93
C MET A 58 39.54 4.47 14.27
N TRP A 59 39.89 3.18 14.33
CA TRP A 59 39.66 2.31 15.49
C TRP A 59 38.20 2.28 15.95
N ALA A 60 37.26 2.26 14.99
CA ALA A 60 35.85 2.11 15.31
C ALA A 60 35.56 0.71 15.87
N ASP A 61 34.73 0.63 16.91
CA ASP A 61 34.27 -0.66 17.47
C ASP A 61 33.28 -1.37 16.55
N TYR A 62 32.47 -0.60 15.81
CA TYR A 62 31.39 -1.10 14.98
C TYR A 62 31.30 -0.33 13.66
N LEU A 63 30.87 -1.00 12.60
CA LEU A 63 30.53 -0.40 11.31
C LEU A 63 29.11 -0.79 10.93
N LEU A 64 28.20 0.20 10.87
CA LEU A 64 26.84 0.01 10.34
C LEU A 64 26.82 0.43 8.86
N MET A 65 26.55 -0.52 7.96
CA MET A 65 26.31 -0.24 6.55
C MET A 65 24.81 -0.06 6.31
N VAL A 66 24.42 1.00 5.61
CA VAL A 66 23.01 1.30 5.29
C VAL A 66 22.90 1.77 3.85
N ASP A 67 22.27 0.96 3.01
CA ASP A 67 21.91 1.37 1.65
C ASP A 67 20.80 2.43 1.67
N CYS A 68 20.84 3.35 0.70
CA CYS A 68 19.96 4.53 0.66
C CYS A 68 18.47 4.23 0.44
N ASP A 69 18.13 3.02 0.01
CA ASP A 69 16.77 2.55 -0.23
C ASP A 69 16.22 1.62 0.88
N ASN A 70 16.88 1.65 2.05
CA ASN A 70 16.41 1.01 3.26
C ASN A 70 15.87 2.04 4.26
N LEU A 71 14.61 1.86 4.66
CA LEU A 71 13.92 2.72 5.62
C LEU A 71 13.97 2.10 7.01
N LEU A 72 14.90 2.55 7.84
CA LEU A 72 14.98 2.13 9.25
C LEU A 72 13.98 2.94 10.08
N THR A 73 12.88 2.30 10.49
CA THR A 73 11.80 2.94 11.25
C THR A 73 12.00 2.83 12.76
N ASN A 74 12.78 1.84 13.21
CA ASN A 74 13.08 1.67 14.62
C ASN A 74 14.27 2.53 15.06
N ARG A 75 14.02 3.51 15.93
CA ARG A 75 15.05 4.42 16.46
C ARG A 75 16.16 3.74 17.27
N ASP A 76 15.89 2.54 17.80
CA ASP A 76 16.83 1.78 18.63
C ASP A 76 17.57 0.70 17.83
N VAL A 77 17.43 0.67 16.49
CA VAL A 77 17.99 -0.41 15.66
C VAL A 77 19.48 -0.64 15.91
N LEU A 78 20.28 0.42 15.97
CA LEU A 78 21.73 0.30 16.23
C LEU A 78 22.01 -0.36 17.58
N TRP A 79 21.35 0.09 18.65
CA TRP A 79 21.54 -0.46 19.99
C TRP A 79 21.09 -1.92 20.08
N LYS A 80 20.03 -2.30 19.37
CA LYS A 80 19.54 -3.69 19.34
C LYS A 80 20.52 -4.61 18.63
N LEU A 81 20.99 -4.21 17.45
CA LEU A 81 22.02 -4.96 16.72
C LEU A 81 23.31 -5.10 17.53
N MET A 82 23.75 -4.06 18.24
CA MET A 82 24.93 -4.13 19.11
C MET A 82 24.78 -5.13 20.27
N ARG A 83 23.56 -5.27 20.84
CA ARG A 83 23.28 -6.18 21.95
C ARG A 83 23.36 -7.66 21.56
N GLU A 84 23.15 -7.98 20.29
CA GLU A 84 23.26 -9.36 19.79
C GLU A 84 24.68 -9.93 19.90
N ASN A 85 25.69 -9.05 20.00
CA ASN A 85 27.11 -9.42 20.19
C ASN A 85 27.61 -10.45 19.16
N LYS A 86 27.19 -10.27 17.90
CA LYS A 86 27.59 -11.10 16.75
C LYS A 86 28.63 -10.36 15.93
N THR A 87 29.49 -11.12 15.24
CA THR A 87 30.48 -10.58 14.30
C THR A 87 29.81 -9.78 13.18
N MET A 88 28.68 -10.29 12.66
CA MET A 88 27.85 -9.61 11.68
C MET A 88 26.38 -9.91 11.96
N VAL A 89 25.56 -8.87 12.01
CA VAL A 89 24.12 -8.96 12.24
C VAL A 89 23.35 -7.96 11.38
N ALA A 90 22.25 -8.39 10.77
CA ALA A 90 21.37 -7.50 10.03
C ALA A 90 19.99 -7.42 10.68
N PRO A 91 19.34 -6.24 10.67
CA PRO A 91 17.92 -6.15 10.95
C PRO A 91 17.14 -6.82 9.82
N MET A 92 16.07 -7.55 10.11
CA MET A 92 15.16 -7.96 9.04
C MET A 92 14.43 -6.72 8.49
N LEU A 93 14.53 -6.50 7.17
CA LEU A 93 13.80 -5.45 6.47
C LEU A 93 12.63 -6.06 5.70
N GLU A 94 11.44 -5.51 5.89
CA GLU A 94 10.24 -6.00 5.22
C GLU A 94 10.14 -5.45 3.79
N SER A 95 9.71 -6.27 2.83
CA SER A 95 9.28 -5.83 1.50
C SER A 95 7.93 -6.42 1.12
N ARG A 96 7.27 -5.82 0.13
CA ARG A 96 5.97 -6.26 -0.41
C ARG A 96 5.99 -7.72 -0.86
N ALA A 97 6.95 -8.07 -1.72
CA ALA A 97 7.14 -9.43 -2.23
C ALA A 97 7.90 -10.32 -1.24
N ALA A 98 8.02 -11.61 -1.59
CA ALA A 98 8.87 -12.59 -0.91
C ALA A 98 10.38 -12.32 -1.03
N TYR A 99 10.80 -11.13 -1.46
CA TYR A 99 12.18 -10.64 -1.42
C TYR A 99 12.53 -10.20 0.01
N SER A 100 13.82 -10.19 0.36
CA SER A 100 14.32 -9.73 1.67
C SER A 100 15.80 -9.39 1.59
N ASN A 101 16.31 -8.72 2.63
CA ASN A 101 17.73 -8.38 2.79
C ASN A 101 18.62 -9.57 3.24
N PHE A 102 18.13 -10.80 3.15
CA PHE A 102 18.86 -12.02 3.50
C PHE A 102 18.45 -13.23 2.66
N TRP A 103 19.32 -14.23 2.55
CA TRP A 103 18.98 -15.53 1.96
C TRP A 103 19.13 -16.65 2.97
N CYS A 104 18.16 -17.57 3.06
CA CYS A 104 18.29 -18.77 3.91
C CYS A 104 19.05 -19.93 3.25
N GLY A 105 19.46 -19.79 2.00
CA GLY A 105 20.14 -20.84 1.26
C GLY A 105 20.85 -20.29 0.02
N MET A 106 21.95 -20.93 -0.34
CA MET A 106 22.71 -20.68 -1.57
C MET A 106 22.95 -21.98 -2.32
N THR A 107 23.06 -21.90 -3.65
CA THR A 107 23.50 -22.99 -4.51
C THR A 107 25.02 -23.16 -4.41
N SER A 108 25.57 -24.22 -5.01
CA SER A 108 27.02 -24.43 -5.11
C SER A 108 27.76 -23.34 -5.90
N GLN A 109 27.03 -22.59 -6.74
CA GLN A 109 27.53 -21.46 -7.51
C GLN A 109 27.26 -20.10 -6.84
N GLY A 110 26.81 -20.09 -5.59
CA GLY A 110 26.59 -18.87 -4.82
C GLY A 110 25.27 -18.15 -5.10
N TYR A 111 24.37 -18.71 -5.91
CA TYR A 111 23.07 -18.09 -6.20
C TYR A 111 22.01 -18.41 -5.13
N TYR A 112 20.96 -17.59 -5.11
CA TYR A 112 19.82 -17.76 -4.23
C TYR A 112 19.21 -19.18 -4.28
N LYS A 113 18.91 -19.75 -3.11
CA LYS A 113 18.15 -21.00 -2.96
C LYS A 113 17.10 -20.84 -1.86
N ARG A 114 15.81 -20.93 -2.21
CA ARG A 114 14.70 -20.94 -1.25
C ARG A 114 14.81 -22.18 -0.35
N THR A 115 14.68 -21.99 0.96
CA THR A 115 14.61 -23.08 1.93
C THR A 115 13.27 -23.06 2.68
N PRO A 116 12.85 -24.19 3.29
CA PRO A 116 11.62 -24.24 4.09
C PRO A 116 11.61 -23.27 5.29
N ALA A 117 12.78 -22.84 5.76
CA ALA A 117 12.91 -21.88 6.84
C ALA A 117 12.60 -20.44 6.43
N TYR A 118 12.67 -20.11 5.13
CA TYR A 118 12.60 -18.73 4.65
C TYR A 118 11.26 -18.05 4.96
N MET A 119 10.14 -18.67 4.58
CA MET A 119 8.82 -18.05 4.76
C MET A 119 8.45 -17.89 6.24
N PRO A 120 8.66 -18.89 7.12
CA PRO A 120 8.40 -18.73 8.54
C PRO A 120 9.23 -17.63 9.21
N ILE A 121 10.50 -17.46 8.81
CA ILE A 121 11.36 -16.37 9.33
C ILE A 121 10.84 -15.02 8.83
N ARG A 122 10.64 -14.87 7.51
CA ARG A 122 10.16 -13.61 6.90
C ARG A 122 8.80 -13.18 7.45
N ARG A 123 7.90 -14.12 7.70
CA ARG A 123 6.55 -13.87 8.24
C ARG A 123 6.52 -13.71 9.77
N GLN A 124 7.68 -13.78 10.44
CA GLN A 124 7.80 -13.71 11.90
C GLN A 124 7.00 -14.81 12.64
N GLU A 125 6.74 -15.93 11.97
CA GLU A 125 6.17 -17.14 12.58
C GLU A 125 7.21 -17.82 13.49
N ARG A 126 8.49 -17.71 13.13
CA ARG A 126 9.63 -18.18 13.94
C ARG A 126 10.46 -17.01 14.39
N LYS A 127 10.66 -16.92 15.71
CA LYS A 127 11.30 -15.78 16.34
C LYS A 127 12.75 -16.00 16.78
N GLY A 128 13.63 -15.01 16.62
CA GLY A 128 15.01 -15.03 17.12
C GLY A 128 16.11 -14.53 16.16
N CYS A 129 17.35 -14.86 16.47
CA CYS A 129 18.52 -14.56 15.63
C CYS A 129 18.89 -15.83 14.83
N PHE A 130 18.93 -15.73 13.50
CA PHE A 130 19.12 -16.88 12.61
C PHE A 130 20.43 -16.79 11.82
N ALA A 131 21.17 -17.90 11.80
CA ALA A 131 22.31 -18.04 10.91
C ALA A 131 21.84 -18.12 9.46
N VAL A 132 22.35 -17.24 8.61
CA VAL A 132 22.03 -17.21 7.19
C VAL A 132 23.29 -17.10 6.35
N PRO A 133 23.34 -17.74 5.16
CA PRO A 133 24.52 -17.69 4.31
C PRO A 133 24.80 -16.33 3.65
N MET A 134 23.81 -15.42 3.59
CA MET A 134 24.00 -14.10 2.96
C MET A 134 23.13 -13.03 3.63
N LEU A 135 23.75 -11.85 3.85
CA LEU A 135 23.14 -10.60 4.27
C LEU A 135 23.47 -9.51 3.24
N HIS A 136 22.53 -8.61 2.98
CA HIS A 136 22.78 -7.43 2.16
C HIS A 136 21.98 -6.22 2.63
N SER A 137 22.12 -5.11 1.92
CA SER A 137 21.43 -3.84 2.15
C SER A 137 21.80 -3.12 3.46
N THR A 138 21.38 -3.63 4.63
CA THR A 138 21.73 -3.04 5.94
C THR A 138 22.21 -4.11 6.90
N PHE A 139 23.38 -3.90 7.50
CA PHE A 139 23.96 -4.79 8.51
C PHE A 139 25.01 -4.06 9.35
N LEU A 140 25.23 -4.57 10.56
CA LEU A 140 26.23 -4.12 11.53
C LEU A 140 27.38 -5.13 11.58
N LEU A 141 28.61 -4.64 11.52
CA LEU A 141 29.83 -5.38 11.79
C LEU A 141 30.39 -5.00 13.16
N ASP A 142 30.81 -5.99 13.94
CA ASP A 142 31.56 -5.79 15.20
C ASP A 142 33.06 -5.95 14.93
N LEU A 143 33.75 -4.83 14.71
CA LEU A 143 35.16 -4.78 14.28
C LEU A 143 36.13 -5.23 15.38
N ARG A 144 35.65 -5.40 16.62
CA ARG A 144 36.46 -5.92 17.73
C ARG A 144 36.67 -7.43 17.63
N LYS A 145 35.89 -8.13 16.81
CA LYS A 145 36.01 -9.58 16.61
C LYS A 145 37.11 -9.87 15.59
N GLU A 146 37.99 -10.82 15.92
CA GLU A 146 39.13 -11.20 15.06
C GLU A 146 38.71 -11.59 13.64
N ALA A 147 37.60 -12.32 13.50
CA ALA A 147 37.05 -12.72 12.20
C ALA A 147 36.78 -11.55 11.24
N THR A 148 36.53 -10.34 11.75
CA THR A 148 36.31 -9.17 10.88
C THR A 148 37.56 -8.67 10.20
N ARG A 149 38.77 -9.08 10.62
CA ARG A 149 40.03 -8.70 9.98
C ARG A 149 40.17 -9.30 8.58
N GLU A 150 39.59 -10.48 8.38
CA GLU A 150 39.60 -11.22 7.11
C GLU A 150 38.43 -10.84 6.18
N LEU A 151 37.52 -9.97 6.63
CA LEU A 151 36.42 -9.48 5.79
C LEU A 151 36.94 -8.48 4.76
N ALA A 152 36.51 -8.66 3.52
CA ALA A 152 36.77 -7.74 2.41
C ALA A 152 35.57 -7.69 1.47
N PHE A 153 35.23 -6.48 1.03
CA PHE A 153 34.34 -6.24 -0.11
C PHE A 153 35.13 -6.27 -1.43
N PHE A 154 36.38 -5.82 -1.39
CA PHE A 154 37.26 -5.76 -2.56
C PHE A 154 38.75 -5.81 -2.13
N PRO A 155 39.64 -6.45 -2.90
CA PRO A 155 39.38 -7.35 -4.02
C PRO A 155 38.64 -8.63 -3.56
N PRO A 156 37.99 -9.37 -4.49
CA PRO A 156 37.40 -10.66 -4.16
C PRO A 156 38.44 -11.62 -3.55
N HIS A 157 37.98 -12.52 -2.67
CA HIS A 157 38.84 -13.54 -2.06
C HIS A 157 39.58 -14.35 -3.15
N PRO A 158 40.85 -14.75 -2.96
CA PRO A 158 41.61 -15.48 -4.00
C PRO A 158 40.93 -16.75 -4.52
N ASP A 159 40.21 -17.46 -3.64
CA ASP A 159 39.46 -18.68 -4.00
C ASP A 159 38.06 -18.41 -4.60
N TYR A 160 37.70 -17.15 -4.83
CA TYR A 160 36.38 -16.78 -5.36
C TYR A 160 36.27 -17.12 -6.85
N SER A 161 35.22 -17.87 -7.21
CA SER A 161 34.99 -18.37 -8.58
C SER A 161 33.53 -18.25 -9.03
N TRP A 162 32.70 -17.52 -8.27
CA TRP A 162 31.27 -17.36 -8.56
C TRP A 162 31.00 -16.10 -9.39
N ALA A 163 29.72 -15.74 -9.53
CA ALA A 163 29.29 -14.56 -10.30
C ALA A 163 29.90 -13.26 -9.76
N PHE A 164 30.24 -12.32 -10.62
CA PHE A 164 30.79 -11.03 -10.20
C PHE A 164 29.66 -10.10 -9.74
N ASP A 165 29.29 -10.20 -8.47
CA ASP A 165 28.19 -9.51 -7.82
C ASP A 165 28.60 -9.15 -6.39
N ASP A 166 28.33 -7.91 -5.96
CA ASP A 166 28.85 -7.37 -4.70
C ASP A 166 28.34 -8.11 -3.47
N ILE A 167 27.06 -8.51 -3.46
CA ILE A 167 26.47 -9.23 -2.33
C ILE A 167 26.95 -10.68 -2.28
N ILE A 168 27.14 -11.34 -3.43
CA ILE A 168 27.63 -12.72 -3.48
C ILE A 168 29.11 -12.78 -3.09
N ILE A 169 29.93 -11.84 -3.58
CA ILE A 169 31.35 -11.74 -3.24
C ILE A 169 31.52 -11.52 -1.73
N PHE A 170 30.79 -10.57 -1.16
CA PHE A 170 30.88 -10.30 0.28
C PHE A 170 30.37 -11.48 1.12
N ALA A 171 29.29 -12.14 0.70
CA ALA A 171 28.81 -13.35 1.36
C ALA A 171 29.84 -14.48 1.39
N PHE A 172 30.61 -14.64 0.29
CA PHE A 172 31.72 -15.59 0.26
C PHE A 172 32.82 -15.20 1.25
N SER A 173 33.23 -13.93 1.28
CA SER A 173 34.21 -13.43 2.27
C SER A 173 33.73 -13.68 3.71
N ALA A 174 32.47 -13.36 4.01
CA ALA A 174 31.86 -13.59 5.31
C ALA A 174 31.78 -15.08 5.69
N ARG A 175 31.51 -15.95 4.72
CA ARG A 175 31.52 -17.40 4.90
C ARG A 175 32.93 -17.92 5.23
N MET A 176 33.96 -17.42 4.54
CA MET A 176 35.36 -17.79 4.83
C MET A 176 35.79 -17.33 6.22
N ALA A 177 35.28 -16.18 6.67
CA ALA A 177 35.47 -15.67 8.02
C ALA A 177 34.58 -16.33 9.10
N GLY A 178 33.64 -17.20 8.70
CA GLY A 178 32.76 -17.93 9.62
C GLY A 178 31.68 -17.08 10.31
N ALA A 179 31.19 -16.00 9.67
CA ALA A 179 30.34 -15.02 10.33
C ALA A 179 29.19 -14.49 9.46
N SER A 180 27.93 -14.81 9.80
CA SER A 180 26.73 -14.13 9.27
C SER A 180 25.45 -14.52 10.01
N GLN A 181 24.68 -13.55 10.52
CA GLN A 181 23.40 -13.77 11.22
C GLN A 181 22.36 -12.68 10.86
N ILE A 182 21.07 -12.99 10.89
CA ILE A 182 19.96 -12.01 10.88
C ILE A 182 19.27 -11.95 12.23
N GLU A 183 18.84 -10.76 12.63
CA GLU A 183 17.85 -10.58 13.70
C GLU A 183 16.44 -10.55 13.10
N GLU A 184 15.50 -11.30 13.68
CA GLU A 184 14.12 -11.44 13.21
C GLU A 184 13.23 -10.21 13.43
N THR A 185 13.53 -9.35 14.40
CA THR A 185 12.70 -8.17 14.64
C THR A 185 12.73 -7.28 13.38
N ALA A 186 11.55 -7.01 12.79
CA ALA A 186 11.47 -6.07 11.69
C ALA A 186 11.76 -4.66 12.21
N PHE A 187 12.82 -4.03 11.69
CA PHE A 187 13.22 -2.68 12.09
C PHE A 187 13.03 -1.63 11.01
N GLY A 188 12.43 -2.02 9.90
CA GLY A 188 12.31 -1.17 8.74
C GLY A 188 11.82 -1.89 7.50
N TYR A 189 11.86 -1.16 6.40
CA TYR A 189 11.47 -1.61 5.09
C TYR A 189 12.63 -1.49 4.12
N HIS A 190 12.61 -2.27 3.05
CA HIS A 190 13.55 -2.12 1.94
C HIS A 190 12.80 -2.09 0.62
N VAL A 191 13.27 -1.25 -0.31
CA VAL A 191 12.76 -1.23 -1.67
C VAL A 191 13.40 -2.38 -2.45
N ARG A 192 12.61 -3.15 -3.20
CA ARG A 192 13.14 -4.23 -4.03
C ARG A 192 14.03 -3.67 -5.16
N CYS A 193 15.12 -4.36 -5.48
CA CYS A 193 15.87 -4.13 -6.72
C CYS A 193 15.00 -4.47 -7.95
N PHE A 194 14.62 -3.44 -8.72
CA PHE A 194 13.75 -3.57 -9.89
C PHE A 194 14.48 -4.16 -11.11
N CYS A 195 13.70 -4.76 -12.01
CA CYS A 195 14.16 -5.23 -13.33
C CYS A 195 14.72 -4.08 -14.18
N VAL A 196 15.62 -4.41 -15.12
CA VAL A 196 16.32 -3.44 -16.00
C VAL A 196 15.37 -2.52 -16.80
N ASN A 197 14.13 -2.96 -17.05
CA ASN A 197 13.11 -2.20 -17.79
C ASN A 197 12.39 -1.11 -16.96
N PHE A 198 12.69 -0.96 -15.67
CA PHE A 198 12.06 0.05 -14.81
C PHE A 198 12.77 1.41 -14.91
N ASN A 199 11.99 2.45 -15.22
CA ASN A 199 12.48 3.83 -15.26
C ASN A 199 12.34 4.55 -13.90
N MET A 200 12.93 5.75 -13.80
CA MET A 200 12.91 6.56 -12.57
C MET A 200 11.50 6.98 -12.12
N VAL A 201 10.54 7.10 -13.05
CA VAL A 201 9.14 7.42 -12.74
C VAL A 201 8.49 6.26 -12.00
N SER A 202 8.72 5.03 -12.46
CA SER A 202 8.26 3.83 -11.75
C SER A 202 8.97 3.66 -10.40
N ARG A 203 10.23 4.06 -10.24
CA ARG A 203 10.88 4.08 -8.92
C ARG A 203 10.15 5.03 -7.95
N ARG A 204 9.90 6.27 -8.38
CA ARG A 204 9.18 7.27 -7.57
C ARG A 204 7.81 6.77 -7.10
N GLY A 205 7.06 6.08 -7.97
CA GLY A 205 5.74 5.54 -7.61
C GLY A 205 5.80 4.43 -6.56
N SER A 206 6.84 3.60 -6.57
CA SER A 206 7.05 2.56 -5.55
C SER A 206 7.51 3.16 -4.22
N ASP A 207 8.41 4.16 -4.26
CA ASP A 207 8.87 4.88 -3.07
C ASP A 207 7.70 5.57 -2.34
N VAL A 208 6.78 6.20 -3.08
CA VAL A 208 5.57 6.82 -2.51
C VAL A 208 4.67 5.78 -1.83
N HIS A 209 4.51 4.59 -2.42
CA HIS A 209 3.72 3.53 -1.80
C HIS A 209 4.40 2.97 -0.54
N LEU A 210 5.73 2.81 -0.54
CA LEU A 210 6.47 2.38 0.64
C LEU A 210 6.28 3.37 1.80
N GLN A 211 6.38 4.67 1.52
CA GLN A 211 6.08 5.72 2.50
C GLN A 211 4.64 5.61 3.04
N HIS A 212 3.66 5.23 2.22
CA HIS A 212 2.30 5.02 2.72
C HIS A 212 2.23 3.85 3.70
N ARG A 213 2.94 2.75 3.43
CA ARG A 213 2.98 1.61 4.34
C ARG A 213 3.53 2.02 5.72
N ASP A 214 4.55 2.87 5.74
CA ASP A 214 5.11 3.47 6.97
C ASP A 214 4.11 4.38 7.67
N LEU A 215 3.21 5.06 6.95
CA LEU A 215 2.14 5.87 7.58
C LEU A 215 1.11 5.01 8.32
N TRP A 216 1.00 3.73 7.98
CA TRP A 216 0.12 2.78 8.65
C TRP A 216 0.80 2.06 9.83
N VAL A 217 2.12 1.90 9.79
CA VAL A 217 2.90 1.26 10.85
C VAL A 217 3.64 2.31 11.68
N SER A 218 3.16 2.56 12.89
CA SER A 218 3.76 3.51 13.84
C SER A 218 5.26 3.25 14.07
N PRO A 219 6.12 4.28 14.24
CA PRO A 219 5.81 5.71 14.39
C PRO A 219 6.15 6.57 13.16
N ARG A 220 5.34 7.63 13.03
CA ARG A 220 5.48 8.81 12.15
C ARG A 220 6.93 9.09 11.72
N ALA A 221 7.25 8.88 10.45
CA ALA A 221 8.48 9.39 9.84
C ALA A 221 8.18 10.71 9.11
N PRO A 222 8.25 11.88 9.76
CA PRO A 222 8.18 13.15 9.05
C PRO A 222 9.42 13.33 8.17
N PRO A 223 9.32 14.14 7.09
CA PRO A 223 10.49 14.64 6.39
C PRO A 223 11.51 15.24 7.37
N SER A 224 12.79 15.08 7.06
CA SER A 224 13.86 15.67 7.84
C SER A 224 13.69 17.19 7.90
N VAL A 225 13.74 17.76 9.10
CA VAL A 225 13.74 19.23 9.31
C VAL A 225 14.99 19.91 8.73
N TYR A 226 16.00 19.12 8.38
CA TYR A 226 17.27 19.56 7.81
C TYR A 226 17.27 19.58 6.28
N LEU A 227 16.11 19.37 5.64
CA LEU A 227 15.97 19.34 4.19
C LEU A 227 14.86 20.29 3.73
N SER A 228 15.17 21.09 2.72
CA SER A 228 14.20 21.85 1.96
C SER A 228 13.63 20.96 0.87
N LEU A 229 12.40 20.49 1.06
CA LEU A 229 11.69 19.73 0.04
C LEU A 229 10.93 20.68 -0.89
N PRO A 230 10.98 20.46 -2.22
CA PRO A 230 10.15 21.23 -3.13
C PRO A 230 8.66 21.02 -2.81
N PRO A 231 7.82 22.05 -2.94
CA PRO A 231 6.39 21.90 -2.73
C PRO A 231 5.83 20.92 -3.76
N LYS A 232 5.00 19.98 -3.30
CA LYS A 232 4.25 19.09 -4.18
C LYS A 232 3.23 19.89 -4.98
N GLN A 233 2.92 19.46 -6.19
CA GLN A 233 1.95 20.11 -7.07
C GLN A 233 0.71 19.23 -7.23
N PRO A 234 -0.24 19.28 -6.27
CA PRO A 234 -1.40 18.42 -6.31
C PRO A 234 -2.36 18.79 -7.45
N ASP A 235 -2.89 17.78 -8.13
CA ASP A 235 -3.89 17.92 -9.19
C ASP A 235 -5.10 17.01 -8.96
N LYS A 236 -6.16 17.22 -9.75
CA LYS A 236 -7.41 16.45 -9.67
C LYS A 236 -7.49 15.32 -10.70
N MET A 237 -6.38 14.94 -11.34
CA MET A 237 -6.29 13.84 -12.31
C MET A 237 -7.28 13.92 -13.49
N GLY A 238 -7.81 15.10 -13.81
CA GLY A 238 -8.81 15.30 -14.86
C GLY A 238 -10.28 15.27 -14.39
N PHE A 239 -10.54 15.02 -13.10
CA PHE A 239 -11.88 15.15 -12.52
C PHE A 239 -12.22 16.62 -12.21
N ASP A 240 -13.51 16.95 -12.18
CA ASP A 240 -13.99 18.26 -11.73
C ASP A 240 -13.62 18.47 -10.25
N GLU A 241 -13.77 17.41 -9.45
CA GLU A 241 -13.39 17.37 -8.05
C GLU A 241 -12.96 15.97 -7.58
N VAL A 242 -12.10 15.93 -6.56
CA VAL A 242 -11.76 14.71 -5.83
C VAL A 242 -12.23 14.89 -4.38
N PHE A 243 -13.19 14.09 -3.95
CA PHE A 243 -13.78 14.20 -2.63
C PHE A 243 -13.20 13.18 -1.66
N MET A 244 -12.81 13.64 -0.47
CA MET A 244 -12.48 12.78 0.66
C MET A 244 -13.58 12.90 1.72
N ILE A 245 -14.31 11.81 1.95
CA ILE A 245 -15.36 11.72 2.98
C ILE A 245 -14.69 11.39 4.31
N ASN A 246 -14.92 12.24 5.32
CA ASN A 246 -14.39 12.03 6.66
C ASN A 246 -15.38 12.55 7.72
N LEU A 247 -15.58 11.76 8.76
CA LEU A 247 -16.31 12.21 9.94
C LEU A 247 -15.44 13.21 10.71
N LEU A 248 -16.00 14.37 11.09
CA LEU A 248 -15.26 15.43 11.79
C LEU A 248 -14.55 14.96 13.07
N ARG A 249 -15.16 13.99 13.78
CA ARG A 249 -14.58 13.39 15.00
C ARG A 249 -13.36 12.49 14.74
N ARG A 250 -13.09 12.10 13.48
CA ARG A 250 -11.99 11.21 13.07
C ARG A 250 -10.82 12.01 12.51
N SER A 251 -10.30 12.94 13.30
CA SER A 251 -9.15 13.77 12.90
C SER A 251 -7.88 12.94 12.67
N ASP A 252 -7.75 11.80 13.34
CA ASP A 252 -6.65 10.87 13.17
C ASP A 252 -6.62 10.25 11.76
N ARG A 253 -7.78 9.81 11.25
CA ARG A 253 -7.92 9.28 9.88
C ARG A 253 -7.71 10.38 8.85
N ARG A 254 -8.28 11.55 9.11
CA ARG A 254 -8.13 12.75 8.26
C ARG A 254 -6.67 13.13 8.06
N GLU A 255 -5.90 13.27 9.14
CA GLU A 255 -4.49 13.67 9.06
C GLU A 255 -3.66 12.66 8.25
N ARG A 256 -3.89 11.35 8.49
CA ARG A 256 -3.24 10.28 7.73
C ARG A 256 -3.58 10.35 6.25
N MET A 257 -4.87 10.42 5.91
CA MET A 257 -5.32 10.43 4.52
C MET A 257 -4.82 11.67 3.77
N LEU A 258 -4.88 12.85 4.38
CA LEU A 258 -4.37 14.09 3.76
C LEU A 258 -2.87 14.03 3.46
N ARG A 259 -2.09 13.41 4.35
CA ARG A 259 -0.66 13.20 4.08
C ARG A 259 -0.44 12.23 2.93
N THR A 260 -1.19 11.12 2.91
CA THR A 260 -1.14 10.13 1.82
C THR A 260 -1.49 10.75 0.47
N LEU A 261 -2.50 11.63 0.42
CA LEU A 261 -2.90 12.36 -0.79
C LEU A 261 -1.86 13.41 -1.20
N TYR A 262 -1.26 14.11 -0.24
CA TYR A 262 -0.18 15.05 -0.48
C TYR A 262 1.05 14.37 -1.10
N GLU A 263 1.46 13.21 -0.59
CA GLU A 263 2.60 12.47 -1.15
C GLU A 263 2.37 11.98 -2.58
N GLN A 264 1.10 11.68 -2.92
CA GLN A 264 0.67 11.32 -4.27
C GLN A 264 0.39 12.50 -5.19
N GLU A 265 0.50 13.73 -4.69
CA GLU A 265 0.15 14.96 -5.43
C GLU A 265 -1.31 14.91 -5.92
N ILE A 266 -2.22 14.50 -5.04
CA ILE A 266 -3.67 14.48 -5.32
C ILE A 266 -4.32 15.63 -4.54
N ALA A 267 -4.88 16.58 -5.28
CA ALA A 267 -5.72 17.62 -4.69
C ALA A 267 -7.06 16.99 -4.28
N CYS A 268 -7.56 17.31 -3.09
CA CYS A 268 -8.87 16.84 -2.66
C CYS A 268 -9.64 17.92 -1.91
N LYS A 269 -10.96 17.84 -2.00
CA LYS A 269 -11.92 18.60 -1.21
C LYS A 269 -12.48 17.69 -0.12
N ILE A 270 -12.32 18.11 1.12
CA ILE A 270 -12.80 17.36 2.28
C ILE A 270 -14.29 17.62 2.44
N ILE A 271 -15.07 16.55 2.49
CA ILE A 271 -16.50 16.61 2.79
C ILE A 271 -16.71 16.08 4.20
N ALA A 272 -17.32 16.92 5.04
CA ALA A 272 -17.75 16.50 6.36
C ALA A 272 -18.84 15.45 6.19
N ALA A 273 -18.52 14.20 6.54
CA ALA A 273 -19.46 13.10 6.51
C ALA A 273 -20.59 13.37 7.52
N VAL A 274 -21.80 12.97 7.15
CA VAL A 274 -22.97 13.06 8.02
C VAL A 274 -22.82 12.04 9.13
N ASP A 275 -22.71 12.54 10.35
CA ASP A 275 -22.66 11.70 11.53
C ASP A 275 -24.06 11.15 11.84
N GLY A 276 -24.29 9.92 11.40
CA GLY A 276 -25.53 9.19 11.68
C GLY A 276 -25.94 9.22 13.15
N LYS A 277 -24.98 9.07 14.08
CA LYS A 277 -25.26 9.03 15.53
C LYS A 277 -25.78 10.37 16.05
N ALA A 278 -25.46 11.48 15.37
CA ALA A 278 -25.91 12.81 15.73
C ALA A 278 -27.26 13.20 15.12
N LEU A 279 -27.79 12.41 14.18
CA LEU A 279 -29.10 12.66 13.55
C LEU A 279 -30.23 12.35 14.53
N ASN A 280 -31.17 13.29 14.70
CA ASN A 280 -32.41 13.07 15.42
C ASN A 280 -33.60 12.85 14.48
N ILE A 281 -34.72 12.35 15.03
CA ILE A 281 -35.92 12.00 14.24
C ILE A 281 -36.46 13.21 13.47
N SER A 282 -36.54 14.39 14.10
CA SER A 282 -37.05 15.60 13.45
C SER A 282 -36.22 16.03 12.25
N GLN A 283 -34.90 15.84 12.28
CA GLN A 283 -34.02 16.09 11.13
C GLN A 283 -34.26 15.08 10.00
N ILE A 284 -34.46 13.80 10.34
CA ILE A 284 -34.76 12.73 9.36
C ILE A 284 -36.08 13.02 8.65
N GLU A 285 -37.12 13.41 9.41
CA GLU A 285 -38.42 13.81 8.87
C GLU A 285 -38.34 15.07 8.01
N ALA A 286 -37.57 16.08 8.44
CA ALA A 286 -37.36 17.33 7.68
C ALA A 286 -36.64 17.08 6.34
N LEU A 287 -35.77 16.09 6.28
CA LEU A 287 -35.12 15.64 5.04
C LEU A 287 -36.04 14.78 4.14
N GLY A 288 -37.26 14.47 4.61
CA GLY A 288 -38.23 13.67 3.87
C GLY A 288 -37.79 12.21 3.68
N ILE A 289 -36.97 11.70 4.60
CA ILE A 289 -36.39 10.36 4.49
C ILE A 289 -37.46 9.33 4.87
N GLN A 290 -37.72 8.41 3.96
CA GLN A 290 -38.66 7.30 4.15
C GLN A 290 -37.95 6.00 3.82
N MET A 291 -37.99 5.04 4.76
CA MET A 291 -37.40 3.73 4.54
C MET A 291 -38.21 2.97 3.49
N MET A 292 -37.52 2.24 2.62
CA MET A 292 -38.20 1.41 1.63
C MET A 292 -39.03 0.32 2.34
N PRO A 293 -40.32 0.16 2.00
CA PRO A 293 -41.16 -0.89 2.59
C PRO A 293 -40.55 -2.28 2.38
N GLY A 294 -40.50 -3.09 3.45
CA GLY A 294 -39.98 -4.46 3.37
C GLY A 294 -38.44 -4.57 3.33
N TYR A 295 -37.70 -3.46 3.45
CA TYR A 295 -36.25 -3.54 3.59
C TYR A 295 -35.85 -4.19 4.92
N SER A 296 -34.93 -5.14 4.83
CA SER A 296 -34.25 -5.79 5.96
C SER A 296 -32.85 -6.18 5.49
N ASP A 297 -31.82 -5.81 6.24
CA ASP A 297 -30.42 -6.17 5.99
C ASP A 297 -30.32 -7.66 5.64
N PRO A 298 -29.85 -8.03 4.43
CA PRO A 298 -29.85 -9.42 3.97
C PRO A 298 -29.03 -10.38 4.83
N TYR A 299 -28.08 -9.86 5.61
CA TYR A 299 -27.14 -10.65 6.41
C TYR A 299 -27.49 -10.69 7.90
N HIS A 300 -28.11 -9.63 8.42
CA HIS A 300 -28.45 -9.49 9.84
C HIS A 300 -29.96 -9.48 10.12
N GLY A 301 -30.81 -9.40 9.08
CA GLY A 301 -32.26 -9.39 9.22
C GLY A 301 -32.81 -8.17 9.98
N ARG A 302 -32.14 -7.03 9.89
CA ARG A 302 -32.43 -5.81 10.68
C ARG A 302 -32.78 -4.61 9.78
N PRO A 303 -33.53 -3.61 10.29
CA PRO A 303 -33.73 -2.34 9.59
C PRO A 303 -32.44 -1.51 9.52
N LEU A 304 -32.48 -0.45 8.72
CA LEU A 304 -31.37 0.50 8.52
C LEU A 304 -30.88 1.08 9.85
N THR A 305 -29.58 1.26 9.98
CA THR A 305 -28.99 1.99 11.11
C THR A 305 -28.82 3.47 10.83
N LYS A 306 -28.75 4.25 11.90
CA LYS A 306 -28.37 5.67 11.80
C LYS A 306 -27.00 5.84 11.13
N GLY A 307 -26.05 4.95 11.40
CA GLY A 307 -24.73 4.95 10.78
C GLY A 307 -24.77 4.73 9.26
N GLU A 308 -25.52 3.73 8.79
CA GLU A 308 -25.74 3.51 7.35
C GLU A 308 -26.47 4.67 6.68
N LEU A 309 -27.44 5.28 7.38
CA LEU A 309 -28.10 6.50 6.92
C LEU A 309 -27.11 7.67 6.76
N GLY A 310 -26.25 7.89 7.75
CA GLY A 310 -25.19 8.90 7.69
C GLY A 310 -24.21 8.65 6.54
N CYS A 311 -23.84 7.39 6.31
CA CYS A 311 -23.03 6.99 5.17
C CYS A 311 -23.73 7.34 3.84
N PHE A 312 -24.98 6.93 3.67
CA PHE A 312 -25.77 7.25 2.47
C PHE A 312 -25.82 8.75 2.19
N LEU A 313 -26.16 9.56 3.21
CA LEU A 313 -26.26 11.01 3.06
C LEU A 313 -24.92 11.66 2.72
N SER A 314 -23.82 11.12 3.24
CA SER A 314 -22.47 11.61 2.92
C SER A 314 -22.15 11.47 1.43
N HIS A 315 -22.52 10.34 0.81
CA HIS A 315 -22.35 10.14 -0.63
C HIS A 315 -23.40 10.90 -1.46
N PHE A 316 -24.65 10.92 -1.01
CA PHE A 316 -25.73 11.65 -1.68
C PHE A 316 -25.39 13.13 -1.89
N ASN A 317 -24.80 13.77 -0.88
CA ASN A 317 -24.41 15.18 -0.94
C ASN A 317 -23.28 15.48 -1.94
N ILE A 318 -22.61 14.46 -2.47
CA ILE A 318 -21.50 14.59 -3.42
C ILE A 318 -21.97 14.53 -4.87
N TRP A 319 -23.12 13.89 -5.14
CA TRP A 319 -23.62 13.62 -6.51
C TRP A 319 -24.06 14.87 -7.27
N THR A 320 -23.09 15.70 -7.66
CA THR A 320 -23.33 17.02 -8.27
C THR A 320 -22.49 17.26 -9.53
N GLU A 321 -21.33 16.61 -9.64
CA GLU A 321 -20.35 16.78 -10.72
C GLU A 321 -19.61 15.47 -11.04
N THR A 322 -18.73 15.47 -12.04
CA THR A 322 -17.90 14.29 -12.34
C THR A 322 -16.73 14.24 -11.37
N SER A 323 -16.71 13.24 -10.50
CA SER A 323 -15.79 13.23 -9.37
C SER A 323 -15.23 11.86 -9.04
N LEU A 324 -14.03 11.87 -8.46
CA LEU A 324 -13.47 10.75 -7.71
C LEU A 324 -13.87 10.90 -6.24
N VAL A 325 -14.46 9.86 -5.66
CA VAL A 325 -14.87 9.82 -4.26
C VAL A 325 -14.06 8.76 -3.53
N ILE A 326 -13.48 9.12 -2.39
CA ILE A 326 -12.70 8.24 -1.52
C ILE A 326 -13.08 8.42 -0.05
N GLU A 327 -13.10 7.32 0.70
CA GLU A 327 -13.27 7.31 2.15
C GLU A 327 -11.92 7.47 2.88
N ASP A 328 -11.95 7.70 4.19
CA ASP A 328 -10.78 8.04 5.00
C ASP A 328 -9.99 6.84 5.55
N ASP A 329 -10.49 5.62 5.34
CA ASP A 329 -9.96 4.38 5.90
C ASP A 329 -9.57 3.34 4.85
N LEU A 330 -9.08 3.83 3.70
CA LEU A 330 -8.48 3.04 2.63
C LEU A 330 -6.95 3.18 2.56
N ARG A 331 -6.31 2.22 1.87
CA ARG A 331 -4.92 2.24 1.42
C ARG A 331 -4.88 2.22 -0.11
N PHE A 332 -3.92 2.93 -0.68
CA PHE A 332 -3.71 2.97 -2.14
C PHE A 332 -2.73 1.90 -2.60
N GLU A 333 -3.01 1.31 -3.77
CA GLU A 333 -2.07 0.41 -4.42
C GLU A 333 -0.91 1.15 -5.09
N VAL A 334 0.18 0.41 -5.37
CA VAL A 334 1.32 0.94 -6.11
C VAL A 334 0.85 1.50 -7.46
N PHE A 335 1.42 2.64 -7.84
CA PHE A 335 1.10 3.37 -9.07
C PHE A 335 -0.36 3.85 -9.18
N PHE A 336 -1.11 3.95 -8.08
CA PHE A 336 -2.52 4.37 -8.05
C PHE A 336 -2.86 5.48 -9.06
N LYS A 337 -2.25 6.67 -8.91
CA LYS A 337 -2.52 7.84 -9.76
C LYS A 337 -2.30 7.55 -11.25
N ARG A 338 -1.20 6.88 -11.59
CA ARG A 338 -0.87 6.53 -12.97
C ARG A 338 -1.82 5.47 -13.55
N ARG A 339 -2.16 4.44 -12.76
CA ARG A 339 -3.11 3.39 -13.16
C ARG A 339 -4.49 3.99 -13.41
N LEU A 340 -4.94 4.89 -12.54
CA LEU A 340 -6.21 5.59 -12.70
C LEU A 340 -6.23 6.50 -13.93
N GLN A 341 -5.19 7.31 -14.15
CA GLN A 341 -5.08 8.19 -15.31
C GLN A 341 -5.04 7.40 -16.63
N ASN A 342 -4.30 6.29 -16.68
CA ASN A 342 -4.27 5.41 -17.85
C ASN A 342 -5.65 4.80 -18.13
N LEU A 343 -6.33 4.31 -17.08
CA LEU A 343 -7.69 3.79 -17.21
C LEU A 343 -8.65 4.84 -17.78
N MET A 344 -8.61 6.06 -17.27
CA MET A 344 -9.44 7.17 -17.76
C MET A 344 -9.11 7.54 -19.20
N HIS A 345 -7.83 7.56 -19.57
CA HIS A 345 -7.41 7.80 -20.95
C HIS A 345 -7.94 6.73 -21.91
N GLU A 346 -7.88 5.46 -21.53
CA GLU A 346 -8.43 4.36 -22.33
C GLU A 346 -9.94 4.47 -22.48
N ILE A 347 -10.66 4.75 -21.40
CA ILE A 347 -12.11 4.98 -21.39
C ILE A 347 -12.51 6.10 -22.36
N GLU A 348 -11.78 7.22 -22.33
CA GLU A 348 -12.00 8.35 -23.25
C GLU A 348 -11.69 7.97 -24.70
N SER A 349 -10.56 7.30 -24.94
CA SER A 349 -10.13 6.89 -26.29
C SER A 349 -11.11 5.93 -26.96
N GLN A 350 -11.66 4.99 -26.17
CA GLN A 350 -12.66 4.01 -26.62
C GLN A 350 -14.08 4.56 -26.57
N ARG A 351 -14.27 5.80 -26.09
CA ARG A 351 -15.57 6.47 -25.92
C ARG A 351 -16.55 5.61 -25.13
N LEU A 352 -16.06 4.93 -24.09
CA LEU A 352 -16.92 4.13 -23.23
C LEU A 352 -17.82 5.08 -22.43
N HIS A 353 -19.13 4.88 -22.58
CA HIS A 353 -20.11 5.55 -21.74
C HIS A 353 -20.22 4.85 -20.40
N TRP A 354 -19.79 5.53 -19.33
CA TRP A 354 -19.84 5.05 -17.95
C TRP A 354 -20.61 6.02 -17.05
N ASP A 355 -21.19 5.49 -15.98
CA ASP A 355 -21.88 6.29 -14.95
C ASP A 355 -21.21 6.15 -13.59
N LEU A 356 -20.75 4.94 -13.24
CA LEU A 356 -20.07 4.63 -11.99
C LEU A 356 -18.91 3.66 -12.27
N ILE A 357 -17.74 3.89 -11.66
CA ILE A 357 -16.63 2.94 -11.70
C ILE A 357 -16.06 2.75 -10.30
N TYR A 358 -16.17 1.54 -9.76
CA TYR A 358 -15.55 1.21 -8.48
C TYR A 358 -14.04 1.13 -8.62
N ILE A 359 -13.31 1.72 -7.67
CA ILE A 359 -11.86 1.57 -7.54
C ILE A 359 -11.48 0.86 -6.24
N GLY A 360 -12.40 0.78 -5.28
CA GLY A 360 -12.33 -0.03 -4.07
C GLY A 360 -13.73 -0.43 -3.63
N ARG A 361 -13.98 -1.74 -3.58
CA ARG A 361 -15.25 -2.35 -3.19
C ARG A 361 -15.03 -3.75 -2.64
N LYS A 362 -16.07 -4.33 -2.01
CA LYS A 362 -16.18 -5.76 -1.75
C LYS A 362 -17.07 -6.39 -2.82
N ARG A 363 -16.51 -7.27 -3.63
CA ARG A 363 -17.28 -8.08 -4.57
C ARG A 363 -18.04 -9.16 -3.79
N MET A 364 -19.36 -9.19 -3.93
CA MET A 364 -20.23 -10.15 -3.22
C MET A 364 -20.56 -11.37 -4.09
N GLN A 365 -20.64 -11.19 -5.41
CA GLN A 365 -20.78 -12.30 -6.36
C GLN A 365 -19.42 -12.88 -6.75
N VAL A 366 -19.07 -14.07 -6.26
CA VAL A 366 -17.78 -14.73 -6.56
C VAL A 366 -17.87 -16.00 -7.41
N ASP A 367 -19.05 -16.62 -7.54
CA ASP A 367 -19.17 -17.94 -8.21
C ASP A 367 -18.81 -17.93 -9.71
N ARG A 368 -18.74 -16.75 -10.32
CA ARG A 368 -18.44 -16.57 -11.74
C ARG A 368 -17.59 -15.32 -11.93
N PRO A 369 -16.63 -15.30 -12.87
CA PRO A 369 -15.85 -14.09 -13.17
C PRO A 369 -16.75 -12.96 -13.70
N GLU A 370 -16.34 -11.73 -13.41
CA GLU A 370 -16.98 -10.55 -13.99
C GLU A 370 -16.49 -10.36 -15.43
N LYS A 371 -17.36 -9.81 -16.27
CA LYS A 371 -17.11 -9.69 -17.70
C LYS A 371 -16.17 -8.52 -17.99
N SER A 372 -15.02 -8.81 -18.59
CA SER A 372 -14.07 -7.80 -19.08
C SER A 372 -14.70 -6.85 -20.10
N VAL A 373 -14.35 -5.57 -20.03
CA VAL A 373 -14.74 -4.58 -21.03
C VAL A 373 -13.79 -4.69 -22.24
N PRO A 374 -14.29 -4.95 -23.46
CA PRO A 374 -13.42 -5.13 -24.61
C PRO A 374 -12.60 -3.87 -24.92
N ARG A 375 -11.30 -4.05 -25.20
CA ARG A 375 -10.34 -3.01 -25.59
C ARG A 375 -10.00 -1.97 -24.52
N ILE A 376 -10.43 -2.18 -23.28
CA ILE A 376 -10.03 -1.36 -22.14
C ILE A 376 -9.37 -2.29 -21.13
N HIS A 377 -8.14 -2.00 -20.76
CA HIS A 377 -7.39 -2.77 -19.80
C HIS A 377 -7.97 -2.56 -18.40
N ASN A 378 -7.90 -3.62 -17.58
CA ASN A 378 -8.17 -3.54 -16.15
C ASN A 378 -9.57 -3.02 -15.79
N LEU A 379 -10.57 -3.27 -16.64
CA LEU A 379 -11.95 -2.84 -16.42
C LEU A 379 -12.92 -4.00 -16.66
N VAL A 380 -13.86 -4.18 -15.73
CA VAL A 380 -14.94 -5.18 -15.81
C VAL A 380 -16.31 -4.54 -15.60
N GLU A 381 -17.36 -5.15 -16.13
CA GLU A 381 -18.75 -4.85 -15.77
C GLU A 381 -18.98 -5.25 -14.30
N ALA A 382 -19.39 -4.29 -13.46
CA ALA A 382 -19.56 -4.55 -12.03
C ALA A 382 -20.79 -5.45 -11.78
N ASP A 383 -20.64 -6.44 -10.91
CA ASP A 383 -21.74 -7.25 -10.39
C ASP A 383 -22.12 -6.80 -8.96
N TYR A 384 -22.91 -7.59 -8.22
CA TYR A 384 -23.33 -7.27 -6.86
C TYR A 384 -22.13 -6.99 -5.95
N SER A 385 -22.11 -5.78 -5.38
CA SER A 385 -20.93 -5.22 -4.72
C SER A 385 -21.32 -4.43 -3.49
N TYR A 386 -20.53 -4.60 -2.43
CA TYR A 386 -20.59 -3.82 -1.21
C TYR A 386 -19.42 -2.85 -1.11
N TRP A 387 -19.51 -1.96 -0.13
CA TRP A 387 -18.53 -0.92 0.17
C TRP A 387 -18.40 0.17 -0.90
N THR A 388 -18.24 1.39 -0.42
CA THR A 388 -18.03 2.60 -1.21
C THR A 388 -16.67 3.24 -0.92
N LEU A 389 -15.69 2.41 -0.50
CA LEU A 389 -14.32 2.83 -0.16
C LEU A 389 -13.75 3.82 -1.17
N GLY A 390 -13.91 3.53 -2.46
CA GLY A 390 -13.67 4.52 -3.49
C GLY A 390 -14.35 4.20 -4.81
N TYR A 391 -14.85 5.23 -5.48
CA TYR A 391 -15.46 5.15 -6.80
C TYR A 391 -15.35 6.46 -7.57
N MET A 392 -15.43 6.35 -8.89
CA MET A 392 -15.63 7.47 -9.80
C MET A 392 -17.10 7.54 -10.19
N ILE A 393 -17.66 8.74 -10.28
CA ILE A 393 -19.03 8.96 -10.75
C ILE A 393 -19.03 10.06 -11.82
N SER A 394 -19.74 9.82 -12.92
CA SER A 394 -19.94 10.86 -13.93
C SER A 394 -21.13 11.74 -13.56
N LEU A 395 -21.15 12.99 -14.06
CA LEU A 395 -22.30 13.87 -13.87
C LEU A 395 -23.63 13.21 -14.29
N ARG A 396 -23.61 12.43 -15.38
CA ARG A 396 -24.78 11.66 -15.83
C ARG A 396 -25.18 10.59 -14.83
N GLY A 397 -24.20 9.86 -14.27
CA GLY A 397 -24.42 8.89 -13.21
C GLY A 397 -25.06 9.50 -11.98
N ALA A 398 -24.49 10.61 -11.49
CA ALA A 398 -25.04 11.38 -10.38
C ALA A 398 -26.50 11.78 -10.60
N GLN A 399 -26.82 12.34 -11.78
CA GLN A 399 -28.19 12.70 -12.15
C GLN A 399 -29.15 11.50 -12.20
N LYS A 400 -28.69 10.32 -12.65
CA LYS A 400 -29.50 9.09 -12.63
C LYS A 400 -29.82 8.65 -11.21
N LEU A 401 -28.83 8.67 -10.32
CA LEU A 401 -29.01 8.31 -8.90
C LEU A 401 -29.99 9.27 -8.21
N LEU A 402 -29.85 10.59 -8.41
CA LEU A 402 -30.74 11.58 -7.82
C LEU A 402 -32.18 11.47 -8.34
N ARG A 403 -32.36 11.20 -9.64
CA ARG A 403 -33.69 11.02 -10.26
C ARG A 403 -34.46 9.82 -9.70
N ALA A 404 -33.77 8.87 -9.06
CA ALA A 404 -34.42 7.73 -8.41
C ALA A 404 -35.21 8.12 -7.15
N GLU A 405 -35.07 9.38 -6.68
CA GLU A 405 -35.62 9.89 -5.43
C GLU A 405 -35.27 8.98 -4.22
N PRO A 406 -33.98 8.68 -4.00
CA PRO A 406 -33.58 7.65 -3.05
C PRO A 406 -33.94 7.98 -1.60
N LEU A 407 -34.07 9.27 -1.25
CA LEU A 407 -34.49 9.66 0.10
C LEU A 407 -35.88 9.15 0.47
N ARG A 408 -36.79 9.01 -0.50
CA ARG A 408 -38.15 8.48 -0.27
C ARG A 408 -38.22 6.94 -0.27
N LYS A 409 -37.11 6.27 -0.59
CA LYS A 409 -37.00 4.83 -0.73
C LYS A 409 -35.63 4.39 -0.21
N MET A 410 -35.34 4.80 1.03
CA MET A 410 -34.00 4.72 1.58
C MET A 410 -33.55 3.27 1.69
N LEU A 411 -32.36 3.03 1.18
CA LEU A 411 -31.56 1.81 1.28
C LEU A 411 -30.13 2.24 1.68
N PRO A 412 -29.34 1.36 2.31
CA PRO A 412 -27.90 1.57 2.39
C PRO A 412 -27.32 1.85 1.01
N VAL A 413 -26.25 2.65 0.94
CA VAL A 413 -25.65 3.05 -0.34
C VAL A 413 -25.14 1.85 -1.14
N ASP A 414 -24.64 0.83 -0.46
CA ASP A 414 -24.15 -0.42 -1.02
C ASP A 414 -25.27 -1.37 -1.49
N GLU A 415 -26.52 -1.16 -1.09
CA GLU A 415 -27.68 -1.85 -1.68
C GLU A 415 -28.32 -1.02 -2.80
N PHE A 416 -28.39 0.30 -2.60
CA PHE A 416 -28.98 1.22 -3.56
C PHE A 416 -28.21 1.22 -4.89
N LEU A 417 -26.88 1.28 -4.87
CA LEU A 417 -26.08 1.32 -6.10
C LEU A 417 -26.31 0.06 -6.96
N PRO A 418 -26.19 -1.19 -6.45
CA PRO A 418 -26.51 -2.40 -7.21
C PRO A 418 -27.93 -2.47 -7.76
N VAL A 419 -28.91 -1.93 -7.04
CA VAL A 419 -30.27 -1.80 -7.57
C VAL A 419 -30.26 -0.92 -8.82
N MET A 420 -29.58 0.23 -8.79
CA MET A 420 -29.57 1.18 -9.91
C MET A 420 -28.86 0.69 -11.18
N TYR A 421 -27.94 -0.29 -11.07
CA TYR A 421 -27.32 -0.96 -12.21
C TYR A 421 -27.83 -2.41 -12.44
N ASN A 422 -28.97 -2.76 -11.82
CA ASN A 422 -29.72 -4.00 -12.05
C ASN A 422 -28.91 -5.29 -11.79
N LYS A 423 -28.14 -5.30 -10.69
CA LYS A 423 -27.33 -6.45 -10.23
C LYS A 423 -27.60 -6.81 -8.77
N HIS A 424 -28.70 -6.32 -8.19
CA HIS A 424 -29.08 -6.67 -6.82
C HIS A 424 -29.75 -8.07 -6.80
N PRO A 425 -29.41 -8.96 -5.84
CA PRO A 425 -29.94 -10.33 -5.81
C PRO A 425 -31.43 -10.41 -5.42
N ILE A 426 -31.94 -9.41 -4.69
CA ILE A 426 -33.35 -9.35 -4.25
C ILE A 426 -34.17 -8.54 -5.26
N GLU A 427 -35.08 -9.20 -5.97
CA GLU A 427 -35.94 -8.59 -6.99
C GLU A 427 -36.93 -7.57 -6.42
N ASP A 428 -37.46 -7.82 -5.22
CA ASP A 428 -38.40 -6.93 -4.55
C ASP A 428 -37.81 -5.53 -4.41
N TYR A 429 -36.53 -5.42 -4.03
CA TYR A 429 -35.86 -4.13 -3.86
C TYR A 429 -35.74 -3.40 -5.20
N MET A 430 -35.41 -4.14 -6.27
CA MET A 430 -35.34 -3.57 -7.61
C MET A 430 -36.70 -3.09 -8.12
N SER A 431 -37.80 -3.74 -7.73
CA SER A 431 -39.15 -3.42 -8.20
C SER A 431 -39.58 -1.98 -7.84
N HIS A 432 -39.07 -1.43 -6.74
CA HIS A 432 -39.35 -0.05 -6.30
C HIS A 432 -38.70 1.03 -7.18
N PHE A 433 -37.74 0.66 -8.02
CA PHE A 433 -36.99 1.55 -8.89
C PHE A 433 -37.22 1.19 -10.36
N LYS A 434 -38.12 1.90 -11.06
CA LYS A 434 -38.49 1.55 -12.44
C LYS A 434 -37.37 1.76 -13.47
N ARG A 435 -36.51 2.76 -13.27
CA ARG A 435 -35.39 3.09 -14.16
C ARG A 435 -34.08 2.73 -13.47
N ARG A 436 -33.46 1.64 -13.91
CA ARG A 436 -32.21 1.07 -13.37
C ARG A 436 -31.17 0.94 -14.49
N ASP A 437 -30.86 2.08 -15.11
CA ASP A 437 -30.01 2.16 -16.31
C ASP A 437 -28.60 2.69 -16.01
N LEU A 438 -28.15 2.63 -14.75
CA LEU A 438 -26.81 3.05 -14.36
C LEU A 438 -25.77 2.07 -14.95
N ARG A 439 -24.79 2.61 -15.67
CA ARG A 439 -23.68 1.82 -16.23
C ARG A 439 -22.53 1.76 -15.23
N ALA A 440 -22.46 0.68 -14.48
CA ALA A 440 -21.47 0.45 -13.44
C ALA A 440 -20.35 -0.49 -13.92
N PHE A 441 -19.11 -0.08 -13.67
CA PHE A 441 -17.90 -0.87 -13.92
C PHE A 441 -17.03 -0.94 -12.66
N SER A 442 -15.97 -1.73 -12.69
CA SER A 442 -14.96 -1.80 -11.64
C SER A 442 -13.57 -1.90 -12.25
N ALA A 443 -12.60 -1.22 -11.64
CA ALA A 443 -11.20 -1.51 -11.87
C ALA A 443 -10.88 -2.95 -11.43
N GLU A 444 -10.03 -3.64 -12.18
CA GLU A 444 -9.61 -5.01 -11.92
C GLU A 444 -8.12 -5.20 -12.30
N PRO A 445 -7.20 -5.37 -11.33
CA PRO A 445 -7.46 -5.43 -9.89
C PRO A 445 -7.82 -4.04 -9.33
N LEU A 446 -8.43 -4.02 -8.15
CA LEU A 446 -8.79 -2.78 -7.44
C LEU A 446 -7.56 -1.88 -7.23
N LEU A 447 -7.82 -0.58 -7.13
CA LEU A 447 -6.80 0.45 -6.97
C LEU A 447 -6.65 0.89 -5.50
N VAL A 448 -7.67 0.65 -4.69
CA VAL A 448 -7.67 0.91 -3.24
C VAL A 448 -8.32 -0.24 -2.48
N TYR A 449 -7.86 -0.44 -1.25
CA TYR A 449 -8.31 -1.50 -0.34
C TYR A 449 -8.57 -0.92 1.06
N PRO A 450 -9.38 -1.57 1.93
CA PRO A 450 -9.58 -1.07 3.28
C PRO A 450 -8.29 -1.17 4.10
N THR A 451 -8.13 -0.32 5.11
CA THR A 451 -6.95 -0.38 5.99
C THR A 451 -6.96 -1.59 6.90
N HIS A 452 -8.15 -1.98 7.35
CA HIS A 452 -8.40 -3.14 8.19
C HIS A 452 -9.64 -3.84 7.66
N TYR A 453 -9.62 -5.16 7.62
CA TYR A 453 -10.78 -5.98 7.35
C TYR A 453 -11.54 -6.27 8.66
N THR A 454 -12.82 -6.59 8.54
CA THR A 454 -13.62 -7.05 9.68
C THR A 454 -12.94 -8.24 10.34
N GLY A 455 -12.72 -8.16 11.65
CA GLY A 455 -12.00 -9.19 12.41
C GLY A 455 -10.54 -8.86 12.69
N ASP A 456 -9.94 -7.93 11.95
CA ASP A 456 -8.57 -7.49 12.20
C ASP A 456 -8.46 -6.75 13.54
N ALA A 457 -7.32 -6.92 14.21
CA ALA A 457 -7.00 -6.15 15.39
C ALA A 457 -7.00 -4.64 15.06
N GLY A 458 -7.81 -3.85 15.78
CA GLY A 458 -7.96 -2.41 15.51
C GLY A 458 -9.11 -2.04 14.56
N TYR A 459 -9.86 -2.99 14.01
CA TYR A 459 -11.03 -2.71 13.18
C TYR A 459 -12.16 -2.01 13.97
N ILE A 460 -12.56 -0.84 13.49
CA ILE A 460 -13.67 -0.03 14.03
C ILE A 460 -14.59 0.36 12.87
N SER A 461 -15.84 -0.08 12.95
CA SER A 461 -16.92 0.34 12.03
C SER A 461 -17.77 1.45 12.65
N ASP A 462 -17.80 2.60 11.99
CA ASP A 462 -18.61 3.76 12.37
C ASP A 462 -20.06 3.66 11.84
N THR A 463 -20.33 2.74 10.90
CA THR A 463 -21.66 2.50 10.30
C THR A 463 -22.44 1.40 11.03
N GLU A 464 -21.80 0.29 11.39
CA GLU A 464 -22.47 -0.90 11.95
C GLU A 464 -22.77 -0.79 13.46
N THR A 465 -22.09 0.11 14.19
CA THR A 465 -22.13 0.21 15.68
C THR A 465 -22.98 1.37 16.20
N SER A 466 -24.19 1.57 15.68
CA SER A 466 -25.05 2.72 16.05
C SER A 466 -26.42 2.31 16.63
N SER A 467 -27.46 3.13 16.50
CA SER A 467 -28.84 2.78 16.86
C SER A 467 -29.64 2.51 15.59
N VAL A 468 -30.83 1.92 15.75
CA VAL A 468 -31.79 1.83 14.64
C VAL A 468 -32.19 3.24 14.18
N TRP A 469 -32.44 3.40 12.87
CA TRP A 469 -32.69 4.69 12.23
C TRP A 469 -33.86 5.49 12.85
N ASP A 470 -34.93 4.83 13.26
CA ASP A 470 -36.18 5.41 13.80
C ASP A 470 -36.31 5.28 15.34
N ASN A 471 -35.36 4.60 16.00
CA ASN A 471 -35.45 4.35 17.43
C ASN A 471 -34.10 4.48 18.13
N GLU A 472 -33.98 5.54 18.91
CA GLU A 472 -32.75 5.88 19.65
C GLU A 472 -32.46 4.97 20.84
N THR A 473 -33.46 4.22 21.30
CA THR A 473 -33.35 3.36 22.49
C THR A 473 -32.79 1.97 22.19
N VAL A 474 -32.77 1.56 20.91
CA VAL A 474 -32.27 0.25 20.48
C VAL A 474 -30.83 0.40 19.96
N ARG A 475 -29.87 0.01 20.78
CA ARG A 475 -28.45 -0.08 20.40
C ARG A 475 -28.23 -1.29 19.49
N THR A 476 -27.38 -1.15 18.47
CA THR A 476 -27.06 -2.23 17.52
C THR A 476 -25.72 -2.90 17.77
N ASP A 477 -25.24 -2.91 19.01
CA ASP A 477 -23.95 -3.52 19.39
C ASP A 477 -24.07 -5.06 19.48
N TRP A 478 -24.59 -5.66 18.42
CA TRP A 478 -24.92 -7.09 18.36
C TRP A 478 -23.70 -7.88 17.85
N ASP A 479 -23.15 -8.68 18.76
CA ASP A 479 -22.05 -9.64 18.63
C ASP A 479 -21.37 -9.78 17.26
N ARG A 480 -20.18 -9.16 17.14
CA ARG A 480 -19.17 -9.45 16.10
C ARG A 480 -18.81 -10.94 16.00
N ALA A 481 -19.07 -11.74 17.04
CA ALA A 481 -18.73 -13.15 17.13
C ALA A 481 -19.62 -14.10 16.30
N ARG A 482 -20.77 -13.64 15.79
CA ARG A 482 -21.74 -14.50 15.05
C ARG A 482 -22.09 -14.03 13.63
N SER A 483 -21.49 -12.95 13.13
CA SER A 483 -21.78 -12.50 11.77
C SER A 483 -21.21 -13.50 10.75
N ARG A 484 -22.09 -14.17 9.98
CA ARG A 484 -21.74 -14.97 8.78
C ARG A 484 -20.81 -14.21 7.83
N LYS A 485 -20.92 -12.88 7.82
CA LYS A 485 -20.08 -11.92 7.08
C LYS A 485 -18.59 -12.11 7.35
N SER A 486 -18.21 -12.55 8.56
CA SER A 486 -16.81 -12.77 8.98
C SER A 486 -16.26 -14.12 8.50
N ARG A 487 -17.09 -15.17 8.42
CA ARG A 487 -16.67 -16.49 7.92
C ARG A 487 -16.52 -16.52 6.40
N GLU A 488 -17.42 -15.84 5.69
CA GLU A 488 -17.27 -15.62 4.25
C GLU A 488 -16.10 -14.67 3.92
N GLN A 489 -15.59 -13.91 4.89
CA GLN A 489 -14.50 -12.93 4.66
C GLN A 489 -13.13 -13.58 4.46
N GLU A 490 -12.87 -14.75 5.07
CA GLU A 490 -11.60 -15.49 4.92
C GLU A 490 -11.55 -16.33 3.64
N GLU A 491 -12.68 -16.84 3.16
CA GLU A 491 -12.74 -17.74 1.99
C GLU A 491 -12.66 -16.99 0.63
N LEU A 492 -13.05 -15.71 0.58
CA LEU A 492 -13.24 -14.98 -0.69
C LEU A 492 -11.97 -14.33 -1.29
N SER A 493 -10.79 -14.46 -0.68
CA SER A 493 -9.58 -13.77 -1.17
C SER A 493 -8.81 -14.50 -2.28
N SER A 494 -9.05 -15.81 -2.48
CA SER A 494 -8.25 -16.62 -3.42
C SER A 494 -8.97 -17.09 -4.69
N GLU A 495 -10.31 -17.13 -4.74
CA GLU A 495 -11.03 -17.88 -5.78
C GLU A 495 -11.64 -17.04 -6.93
N ALA A 496 -11.72 -15.71 -6.80
CA ALA A 496 -12.36 -14.85 -7.79
C ALA A 496 -11.34 -14.04 -8.64
N GLN A 497 -10.36 -14.69 -9.26
CA GLN A 497 -9.47 -14.01 -10.22
C GLN A 497 -10.11 -13.99 -11.61
N ASN A 498 -10.38 -12.79 -12.15
CA ASN A 498 -10.81 -12.65 -13.53
C ASN A 498 -9.58 -12.84 -14.46
N SER A 499 -9.38 -14.05 -14.99
CA SER A 499 -8.24 -14.40 -15.85
C SER A 499 -8.24 -13.68 -17.20
N ASP A 500 -9.43 -13.29 -17.67
CA ASP A 500 -9.65 -12.84 -19.04
C ASP A 500 -9.64 -11.30 -19.20
N VAL A 501 -9.17 -10.59 -18.17
CA VAL A 501 -9.06 -9.13 -18.20
C VAL A 501 -7.74 -8.75 -18.86
N LEU A 502 -7.81 -7.93 -19.92
CA LEU A 502 -6.64 -7.33 -20.54
C LEU A 502 -5.85 -6.57 -19.46
N GLN A 503 -4.62 -7.02 -19.19
CA GLN A 503 -3.78 -6.42 -18.14
C GLN A 503 -2.86 -5.37 -18.75
N SER A 504 -2.77 -4.20 -18.10
CA SER A 504 -1.79 -3.20 -18.47
C SER A 504 -0.38 -3.64 -18.05
N PRO A 505 0.69 -3.14 -18.71
CA PRO A 505 2.07 -3.36 -18.26
C PRO A 505 2.37 -2.85 -16.83
N LEU A 506 1.55 -1.94 -16.29
CA LEU A 506 1.67 -1.47 -14.91
C LEU A 506 1.11 -2.47 -13.89
N ASP A 507 0.23 -3.38 -14.33
CA ASP A 507 -0.36 -4.40 -13.47
C ASP A 507 0.45 -5.68 -13.47
N SER A 508 1.10 -6.04 -14.58
CA SER A 508 2.10 -7.11 -14.57
C SER A 508 3.25 -6.77 -13.63
N THR A 509 3.69 -5.50 -13.62
CA THR A 509 4.69 -5.02 -12.68
C THR A 509 4.21 -4.97 -11.23
N ALA A 510 2.95 -4.60 -10.97
CA ALA A 510 2.37 -4.69 -9.63
C ALA A 510 2.19 -6.14 -9.15
N ARG A 511 1.87 -7.09 -10.05
CA ARG A 511 1.82 -8.53 -9.76
C ARG A 511 3.20 -9.13 -9.55
N ASP A 512 4.20 -8.72 -10.32
CA ASP A 512 5.59 -9.13 -10.08
C ASP A 512 6.09 -8.63 -8.72
N GLU A 513 5.51 -7.54 -8.18
CA GLU A 513 5.76 -6.99 -6.85
C GLU A 513 4.95 -7.63 -5.69
N LEU A 514 3.96 -8.48 -5.97
CA LEU A 514 3.17 -9.26 -5.00
C LEU A 514 3.69 -10.69 -4.89
#